data_AF-A0A3A8KLG5-F1
#
_entry.id   AF-A0A3A8KLG5-F1
#
_cell.length_a   1.000
_cell.length_b   1.000
_cell.length_c   1.000
_cell.angle_alpha   90.00
_cell.angle_beta   90.00
_cell.angle_gamma   90.00
#
_symmetry.space_group_name_H-M   'P 1'
#
loop_
_entity.id
_entity.type
_entity.pdbx_description
1 polymer ?
#
loop_
_entity_poly.entity_id
_entity_poly.type
_entity_poly.pdbx_seq_one_letter_code
_entity_poly.pdbx_strand_id
1 'polypeptide(L)'
;MKTLQRVVAACLAVVAVGCGTESSEPEVPSLRSQVAELVSPNGRNLNGRNLNGRNLNNSELGSMLVSVDYADARSASGKVLNGVRLEGSAFVGFDGATRVTGTAFTGARFTGRLGDGSPLPLRVDSVAQGTGVDSDLWSYRVSYQGSDGSWRAVCQDANGADTSAIAVAGRWDYRQGVPGEGGDKIEDASAFTFACEGAAIAKCMHFGYKPWATGADGQSLAGHHQACTRMVRADFCGDGESHTTDGQWVNLYDAAGVQGDTESWSLEGEWNEDGARCFTSETRAHTAVSCPGFTAIPDCGDTTHFQSGTRLISETPYGVTGL
;
A
#
# COMPACT_ATOMS: atom_id res chain seq x y z
N MET A 1 -28.50 35.72 -60.57
CA MET A 1 -28.49 35.26 -61.97
C MET A 1 -27.36 35.94 -62.73
N LYS A 2 -26.24 35.24 -62.92
CA LYS A 2 -25.45 35.17 -64.17
C LYS A 2 -24.23 34.29 -63.89
N THR A 3 -24.01 33.38 -64.82
CA THR A 3 -23.23 32.15 -64.72
C THR A 3 -21.97 32.26 -65.59
N LEU A 4 -21.06 31.29 -65.42
CA LEU A 4 -19.86 30.97 -66.22
C LEU A 4 -18.64 31.88 -65.93
N GLN A 5 -17.40 31.37 -65.86
CA GLN A 5 -16.82 30.23 -66.56
C GLN A 5 -15.54 29.75 -65.83
N ARG A 6 -15.29 28.44 -65.83
CA ARG A 6 -14.04 27.81 -65.35
C ARG A 6 -12.91 28.03 -66.37
N VAL A 7 -11.70 28.32 -65.90
CA VAL A 7 -10.46 28.05 -66.64
C VAL A 7 -9.51 27.32 -65.70
N VAL A 8 -9.13 26.11 -66.13
CA VAL A 8 -8.17 25.21 -65.50
C VAL A 8 -6.80 25.59 -66.04
N ALA A 9 -5.83 25.85 -65.16
CA ALA A 9 -4.42 25.93 -65.51
C ALA A 9 -3.65 24.89 -64.69
N ALA A 10 -3.19 23.84 -65.37
CA ALA A 10 -2.34 22.81 -64.83
C ALA A 10 -0.88 23.31 -64.83
N CYS A 11 -0.21 23.29 -63.68
CA CYS A 11 1.24 23.37 -63.59
C CYS A 11 1.75 22.05 -63.03
N LEU A 12 2.47 21.30 -63.88
CA LEU A 12 3.30 20.17 -63.48
C LEU A 12 4.48 20.67 -62.66
N ALA A 13 4.70 20.07 -61.49
CA ALA A 13 6.00 20.02 -60.85
C ALA A 13 6.33 18.55 -60.57
N VAL A 14 7.32 18.04 -61.31
CA VAL A 14 7.96 16.73 -61.11
C VAL A 14 9.18 16.97 -60.23
N VAL A 15 9.25 16.36 -59.04
CA VAL A 15 10.53 16.13 -58.34
C VAL A 15 10.49 14.77 -57.61
N ALA A 16 11.35 13.89 -58.12
CA ALA A 16 12.07 12.76 -57.54
C ALA A 16 11.40 11.84 -56.48
N VAL A 17 11.24 10.58 -56.90
CA VAL A 17 11.05 9.38 -56.09
C VAL A 17 12.32 9.09 -55.28
N GLY A 18 12.19 8.98 -53.96
CA GLY A 18 13.15 8.31 -53.09
C GLY A 18 12.49 7.09 -52.47
N CYS A 19 12.99 5.88 -52.79
CA CYS A 19 12.61 4.65 -52.12
C CYS A 19 13.28 4.59 -50.74
N GLY A 20 12.49 4.72 -49.68
CA GLY A 20 12.85 4.29 -48.33
C GLY A 20 11.88 3.20 -47.91
N THR A 21 12.34 1.97 -47.84
CA THR A 21 11.63 0.85 -47.23
C THR A 21 11.67 1.02 -45.71
N GLU A 22 10.63 1.59 -45.12
CA GLU A 22 10.42 1.49 -43.67
C GLU A 22 9.73 0.17 -43.36
N SER A 23 10.51 -0.75 -42.79
CA SER A 23 10.02 -1.95 -42.14
C SER A 23 9.16 -1.54 -40.94
N SER A 24 7.86 -1.76 -41.05
CA SER A 24 6.93 -1.69 -39.92
C SER A 24 7.17 -2.87 -38.99
N GLU A 25 7.93 -2.66 -37.92
CA GLU A 25 7.93 -3.57 -36.77
C GLU A 25 6.63 -3.36 -35.96
N PRO A 26 5.99 -4.42 -35.45
CA PRO A 26 4.80 -4.28 -34.63
C PRO A 26 5.17 -3.69 -33.27
N GLU A 27 4.45 -2.62 -32.87
CA GLU A 27 4.52 -2.06 -31.52
C GLU A 27 4.26 -3.15 -30.48
N VAL A 28 5.32 -3.53 -29.75
CA VAL A 28 5.21 -4.22 -28.47
C VAL A 28 4.64 -3.20 -27.47
N PRO A 29 3.63 -3.52 -26.65
CA PRO A 29 3.12 -2.59 -25.66
C PRO A 29 4.26 -2.26 -24.68
N SER A 30 4.80 -1.05 -24.76
CA SER A 30 5.75 -0.56 -23.78
C SER A 30 5.05 -0.51 -22.43
N LEU A 31 5.49 -1.35 -21.49
CA LEU A 31 5.27 -1.15 -20.06
C LEU A 31 5.66 0.30 -19.75
N ARG A 32 4.65 1.14 -19.51
CA ARG A 32 4.85 2.52 -19.10
C ARG A 32 5.58 2.50 -17.77
N SER A 33 6.86 2.87 -17.75
CA SER A 33 7.46 3.37 -16.52
C SER A 33 6.71 4.67 -16.17
N GLN A 34 5.94 4.66 -15.09
CA GLN A 34 5.41 5.90 -14.53
C GLN A 34 6.50 6.50 -13.62
N VAL A 35 7.55 7.01 -14.26
CA VAL A 35 8.48 7.95 -13.64
C VAL A 35 7.77 9.31 -13.62
N ALA A 36 6.90 9.54 -12.63
CA ALA A 36 6.24 10.83 -12.43
C ALA A 36 5.73 11.08 -10.99
N GLU A 37 6.28 10.40 -9.98
CA GLU A 37 5.94 10.72 -8.58
C GLU A 37 7.11 10.71 -7.61
N LEU A 38 8.36 10.73 -8.10
CA LEU A 38 9.55 10.66 -7.24
C LEU A 38 10.23 12.00 -6.95
N VAL A 39 9.78 13.13 -7.54
CA VAL A 39 10.28 14.46 -7.17
C VAL A 39 9.13 15.48 -7.10
N SER A 40 8.43 15.52 -5.96
CA SER A 40 7.58 16.66 -5.55
C SER A 40 7.40 16.63 -4.01
N PRO A 41 7.38 17.79 -3.30
CA PRO A 41 7.57 17.84 -1.86
C PRO A 41 6.31 17.39 -1.12
N ASN A 42 6.35 16.20 -0.52
CA ASN A 42 5.15 15.56 0.01
C ASN A 42 5.26 15.34 1.54
N GLY A 43 4.27 15.84 2.28
CA GLY A 43 4.40 16.16 3.71
C GLY A 43 4.54 14.98 4.68
N ARG A 44 5.36 15.18 5.73
CA ARG A 44 5.46 14.60 7.11
C ARG A 44 5.07 13.15 7.44
N ASN A 45 4.60 12.32 6.51
CA ASN A 45 4.19 10.94 6.78
C ASN A 45 4.92 9.92 5.91
N LEU A 46 6.15 10.21 5.48
CA LEU A 46 6.82 9.38 4.47
C LEU A 46 7.48 8.10 5.00
N ASN A 47 7.69 7.92 6.30
CA ASN A 47 7.94 6.61 6.94
C ASN A 47 7.17 6.54 8.25
N GLY A 48 6.10 5.75 8.30
CA GLY A 48 5.21 5.77 9.45
C GLY A 48 5.71 4.78 10.49
N ARG A 49 5.93 5.19 11.74
CA ARG A 49 6.14 4.20 12.83
C ARG A 49 4.94 3.28 13.05
N ASN A 50 3.76 3.76 12.66
CA ASN A 50 2.48 3.10 12.90
C ASN A 50 2.22 2.05 11.82
N LEU A 51 2.01 0.80 12.27
CA LEU A 51 1.62 -0.30 11.39
C LEU A 51 0.27 0.00 10.71
N ASN A 52 -0.72 0.49 11.47
CA ASN A 52 -2.07 0.74 10.97
C ASN A 52 -2.72 2.09 11.43
N GLY A 53 -1.91 3.15 11.56
CA GLY A 53 -2.40 4.51 11.87
C GLY A 53 -2.39 4.84 13.37
N ARG A 54 -2.59 6.13 13.71
CA ARG A 54 -2.37 6.67 15.07
C ARG A 54 -3.55 6.54 16.04
N ASN A 55 -4.77 6.26 15.58
CA ASN A 55 -5.99 6.36 16.40
C ASN A 55 -6.70 5.07 16.76
N LEU A 56 -6.04 3.93 16.56
CA LEU A 56 -6.61 2.69 17.08
C LEU A 56 -6.58 2.66 18.63
N ASN A 57 -5.82 3.55 19.29
CA ASN A 57 -5.67 3.68 20.75
C ASN A 57 -6.13 5.04 21.32
N ASN A 58 -7.30 5.57 20.94
CA ASN A 58 -7.79 6.74 21.67
C ASN A 58 -8.16 6.35 23.12
N SER A 59 -8.09 7.32 24.04
CA SER A 59 -8.40 7.11 25.47
C SER A 59 -9.83 6.64 25.74
N GLU A 60 -10.71 6.66 24.73
CA GLU A 60 -12.11 6.28 24.85
C GLU A 60 -12.37 4.79 24.52
N LEU A 61 -11.54 4.17 23.66
CA LEU A 61 -11.72 2.78 23.24
C LEU A 61 -11.14 1.77 24.25
N GLY A 62 -10.28 2.21 25.18
CA GLY A 62 -9.65 1.35 26.18
C GLY A 62 -8.65 0.32 25.62
N SER A 63 -8.72 -0.02 24.32
CA SER A 63 -7.84 -0.96 23.61
C SER A 63 -7.86 -0.71 22.10
N MET A 64 -6.88 -1.29 21.40
CA MET A 64 -6.63 -1.11 19.97
C MET A 64 -7.64 -1.84 19.09
N LEU A 65 -8.24 -1.23 18.06
CA LEU A 65 -8.94 -2.01 17.01
C LEU A 65 -7.91 -2.84 16.22
N VAL A 66 -7.96 -4.17 16.36
CA VAL A 66 -6.97 -5.09 15.77
C VAL A 66 -7.48 -5.84 14.53
N SER A 67 -8.79 -6.02 14.39
CA SER A 67 -9.39 -6.68 13.22
C SER A 67 -10.87 -6.35 13.07
N VAL A 68 -11.44 -6.75 11.94
CA VAL A 68 -12.88 -6.64 11.66
C VAL A 68 -13.39 -7.97 11.13
N ASP A 69 -14.51 -8.43 11.66
CA ASP A 69 -15.12 -9.68 11.24
C ASP A 69 -15.90 -9.48 9.93
N TYR A 70 -15.79 -10.42 9.00
CA TYR A 70 -16.69 -10.48 7.84
C TYR A 70 -18.11 -10.91 8.22
N ALA A 71 -18.22 -11.73 9.27
CA ALA A 71 -19.48 -12.27 9.75
C ALA A 71 -20.41 -11.16 10.26
N ASP A 72 -21.72 -11.39 10.15
CA ASP A 72 -22.76 -10.49 10.61
C ASP A 72 -22.72 -9.07 10.03
N ALA A 73 -22.02 -8.87 8.92
CA ALA A 73 -22.06 -7.63 8.17
C ALA A 73 -23.49 -7.30 7.75
N ARG A 74 -23.90 -6.04 7.91
CA ARG A 74 -25.25 -5.56 7.61
C ARG A 74 -25.19 -4.41 6.62
N SER A 75 -26.15 -4.37 5.70
CA SER A 75 -26.38 -3.21 4.83
C SER A 75 -26.81 -1.98 5.64
N ALA A 76 -26.84 -0.81 4.98
CA ALA A 76 -27.34 0.43 5.59
C ALA A 76 -28.77 0.33 6.14
N SER A 77 -29.61 -0.54 5.57
CA SER A 77 -30.97 -0.79 6.03
C SER A 77 -31.06 -1.78 7.21
N GLY A 78 -29.93 -2.36 7.64
CA GLY A 78 -29.84 -3.32 8.74
C GLY A 78 -30.00 -4.79 8.34
N LYS A 79 -30.25 -5.08 7.05
CA LYS A 79 -30.33 -6.46 6.54
C LYS A 79 -28.96 -7.11 6.50
N VAL A 80 -28.88 -8.38 6.93
CA VAL A 80 -27.65 -9.19 6.90
C VAL A 80 -27.19 -9.38 5.45
N LEU A 81 -25.90 -9.14 5.21
CA LEU A 81 -25.22 -9.41 3.95
C LEU A 81 -24.58 -10.81 4.04
N ASN A 82 -24.78 -11.63 3.01
CA ASN A 82 -24.24 -12.99 2.96
C ASN A 82 -22.95 -13.05 2.15
N GLY A 83 -22.04 -13.94 2.54
CA GLY A 83 -20.80 -14.21 1.80
C GLY A 83 -19.92 -12.98 1.63
N VAL A 84 -19.93 -12.06 2.61
CA VAL A 84 -19.10 -10.86 2.57
C VAL A 84 -17.63 -11.25 2.64
N ARG A 85 -16.85 -10.75 1.68
CA ARG A 85 -15.40 -10.95 1.60
C ARG A 85 -14.78 -9.83 0.77
N LEU A 86 -13.45 -9.84 0.66
CA LEU A 86 -12.72 -8.96 -0.24
C LEU A 86 -12.43 -9.64 -1.60
N GLU A 87 -12.52 -8.86 -2.67
CA GLU A 87 -11.87 -9.11 -3.97
C GLU A 87 -10.86 -7.97 -4.18
N GLY A 88 -9.58 -8.27 -3.96
CA GLY A 88 -8.57 -7.23 -3.76
C GLY A 88 -8.88 -6.43 -2.51
N SER A 89 -9.18 -5.14 -2.67
CA SER A 89 -9.67 -4.26 -1.59
C SER A 89 -11.17 -3.95 -1.69
N ALA A 90 -11.86 -4.43 -2.72
CA ALA A 90 -13.30 -4.22 -2.90
C ALA A 90 -14.10 -5.19 -2.02
N PHE A 91 -15.04 -4.69 -1.22
CA PHE A 91 -16.03 -5.57 -0.63
C PHE A 91 -16.95 -6.16 -1.71
N VAL A 92 -17.24 -7.45 -1.57
CA VAL A 92 -18.27 -8.17 -2.32
C VAL A 92 -19.12 -8.97 -1.36
N GLY A 93 -20.38 -9.19 -1.71
CA GLY A 93 -21.30 -10.00 -0.93
C GLY A 93 -22.67 -10.07 -1.59
N PHE A 94 -23.69 -10.47 -0.82
CA PHE A 94 -25.05 -10.61 -1.30
C PHE A 94 -26.07 -9.96 -0.36
N ASP A 95 -26.91 -9.09 -0.90
CA ASP A 95 -28.12 -8.61 -0.25
C ASP A 95 -29.32 -9.46 -0.71
N GLY A 96 -29.62 -10.52 0.06
CA GLY A 96 -30.53 -11.57 -0.40
C GLY A 96 -29.91 -12.33 -1.57
N ALA A 97 -30.57 -12.31 -2.74
CA ALA A 97 -30.05 -12.93 -3.96
C ALA A 97 -29.19 -11.98 -4.82
N THR A 98 -29.18 -10.68 -4.49
CA THR A 98 -28.51 -9.66 -5.30
C THR A 98 -27.05 -9.54 -4.89
N ARG A 99 -26.11 -9.74 -5.82
CA ARG A 99 -24.68 -9.46 -5.58
C ARG A 99 -24.48 -7.95 -5.40
N VAL A 100 -23.80 -7.57 -4.33
CA VAL A 100 -23.42 -6.19 -4.01
C VAL A 100 -21.89 -6.07 -3.98
N THR A 101 -21.36 -4.94 -4.41
CA THR A 101 -19.91 -4.67 -4.44
C THR A 101 -19.60 -3.19 -4.33
N GLY A 102 -18.40 -2.85 -3.87
CA GLY A 102 -17.86 -1.50 -3.89
C GLY A 102 -18.77 -0.50 -3.18
N THR A 103 -19.26 0.52 -3.91
CA THR A 103 -20.12 1.58 -3.34
C THR A 103 -21.43 1.10 -2.72
N ALA A 104 -21.89 -0.11 -3.05
CA ALA A 104 -23.07 -0.72 -2.40
C ALA A 104 -22.86 -1.01 -0.90
N PHE A 105 -21.62 -0.99 -0.41
CA PHE A 105 -21.29 -1.10 1.01
C PHE A 105 -21.32 0.24 1.76
N THR A 106 -21.68 1.35 1.11
CA THR A 106 -21.88 2.64 1.80
C THR A 106 -22.99 2.51 2.85
N GLY A 107 -22.71 2.90 4.08
CA GLY A 107 -23.58 2.74 5.25
C GLY A 107 -23.59 1.34 5.84
N ALA A 108 -22.86 0.38 5.27
CA ALA A 108 -22.76 -0.97 5.83
C ALA A 108 -22.13 -0.95 7.23
N ARG A 109 -22.57 -1.88 8.07
CA ARG A 109 -22.09 -2.04 9.45
C ARG A 109 -21.33 -3.35 9.60
N PHE A 110 -20.25 -3.28 10.36
CA PHE A 110 -19.37 -4.40 10.69
C PHE A 110 -19.11 -4.43 12.19
N THR A 111 -18.55 -5.55 12.68
CA THR A 111 -18.07 -5.68 14.05
C THR A 111 -16.55 -5.72 14.04
N GLY A 112 -15.93 -4.68 14.59
CA GLY A 112 -14.51 -4.67 14.90
C GLY A 112 -14.20 -5.46 16.17
N ARG A 113 -12.95 -5.89 16.32
CA ARG A 113 -12.40 -6.53 17.52
C ARG A 113 -11.30 -5.65 18.08
N LEU A 114 -11.44 -5.29 19.35
CA LEU A 114 -10.37 -4.63 20.08
C LEU A 114 -9.32 -5.65 20.56
N GLY A 115 -8.13 -5.19 20.95
CA GLY A 115 -7.02 -6.03 21.40
C GLY A 115 -7.32 -6.83 22.68
N ASP A 116 -8.34 -6.43 23.44
CA ASP A 116 -8.87 -7.18 24.58
C ASP A 116 -9.99 -8.18 24.18
N GLY A 117 -10.30 -8.27 22.88
CA GLY A 117 -11.35 -9.12 22.30
C GLY A 117 -12.75 -8.51 22.30
N SER A 118 -12.95 -7.33 22.91
CA SER A 118 -14.26 -6.70 22.97
C SER A 118 -14.74 -6.26 21.56
N PRO A 119 -16.06 -6.33 21.30
CA PRO A 119 -16.62 -5.93 20.01
C PRO A 119 -16.75 -4.40 19.89
N LEU A 120 -16.46 -3.86 18.71
CA LEU A 120 -16.60 -2.44 18.39
C LEU A 120 -17.52 -2.26 17.17
N PRO A 121 -18.70 -1.65 17.30
CA PRO A 121 -19.56 -1.38 16.14
C PRO A 121 -18.91 -0.41 15.16
N LEU A 122 -18.80 -0.81 13.90
CA LEU A 122 -18.24 -0.01 12.81
C LEU A 122 -19.29 0.30 11.75
N ARG A 123 -19.12 1.43 11.06
CA ARG A 123 -19.91 1.84 9.90
C ARG A 123 -19.01 2.36 8.80
N VAL A 124 -19.25 1.91 7.58
CA VAL A 124 -18.64 2.50 6.37
C VAL A 124 -19.43 3.76 6.01
N ASP A 125 -18.81 4.92 6.14
CA ASP A 125 -19.44 6.22 5.87
C ASP A 125 -19.41 6.58 4.38
N SER A 126 -18.31 6.26 3.70
CA SER A 126 -18.19 6.45 2.25
C SER A 126 -17.22 5.44 1.64
N VAL A 127 -17.45 5.12 0.37
CA VAL A 127 -16.60 4.25 -0.44
C VAL A 127 -16.15 5.00 -1.69
N ALA A 128 -14.87 4.92 -2.02
CA ALA A 128 -14.33 5.48 -3.26
C ALA A 128 -13.41 4.47 -3.95
N GLN A 129 -13.47 4.40 -5.27
CA GLN A 129 -12.49 3.69 -6.07
C GLN A 129 -11.34 4.64 -6.41
N GLY A 130 -10.11 4.13 -6.35
CA GLY A 130 -8.91 4.86 -6.73
C GLY A 130 -8.86 5.12 -8.24
N THR A 131 -7.80 5.79 -8.67
CA THR A 131 -7.60 6.18 -10.08
C THR A 131 -6.16 5.91 -10.51
N GLY A 132 -5.88 5.93 -11.81
CA GLY A 132 -4.54 5.71 -12.32
C GLY A 132 -3.99 4.33 -11.92
N VAL A 133 -2.77 4.31 -11.39
CA VAL A 133 -2.07 3.10 -10.90
C VAL A 133 -2.80 2.40 -9.74
N ASP A 134 -3.69 3.12 -9.06
CA ASP A 134 -4.49 2.65 -7.93
C ASP A 134 -5.96 2.45 -8.29
N SER A 135 -6.28 2.33 -9.58
CA SER A 135 -7.67 2.09 -10.03
C SER A 135 -8.29 0.78 -9.53
N ASP A 136 -7.49 -0.15 -9.02
CA ASP A 136 -7.90 -1.39 -8.35
C ASP A 136 -7.95 -1.28 -6.82
N LEU A 137 -7.56 -0.14 -6.23
CA LEU A 137 -7.71 0.13 -4.81
C LEU A 137 -9.07 0.77 -4.50
N TRP A 138 -9.70 0.28 -3.44
CA TRP A 138 -10.93 0.82 -2.88
C TRP A 138 -10.63 1.37 -1.49
N SER A 139 -11.03 2.62 -1.26
CA SER A 139 -10.84 3.32 -0.01
C SER A 139 -12.19 3.56 0.69
N TYR A 140 -12.15 3.51 2.01
CA TYR A 140 -13.30 3.51 2.89
C TYR A 140 -13.10 4.56 3.98
N ARG A 141 -14.03 5.50 4.13
CA ARG A 141 -14.14 6.23 5.40
C ARG A 141 -14.98 5.38 6.35
N VAL A 142 -14.43 5.11 7.52
CA VAL A 142 -15.03 4.21 8.50
C VAL A 142 -15.10 4.93 9.83
N SER A 143 -16.25 4.83 10.49
CA SER A 143 -16.44 5.30 11.86
C SER A 143 -16.74 4.15 12.80
N TYR A 144 -16.34 4.29 14.06
CA TYR A 144 -16.79 3.45 15.16
C TYR A 144 -17.83 4.17 16.01
N GLN A 145 -18.65 3.41 16.73
CA GLN A 145 -19.59 3.97 17.71
C GLN A 145 -18.98 3.96 19.12
N GLY A 146 -18.80 5.15 19.71
CA GLY A 146 -18.34 5.31 21.09
C GLY A 146 -19.39 4.88 22.12
N SER A 147 -18.97 4.80 23.38
CA SER A 147 -19.86 4.45 24.51
C SER A 147 -20.96 5.50 24.76
N ASP A 148 -20.73 6.75 24.34
CA ASP A 148 -21.69 7.84 24.31
C ASP A 148 -22.71 7.73 23.15
N GLY A 149 -22.55 6.74 22.27
CA GLY A 149 -23.36 6.53 21.08
C GLY A 149 -22.94 7.37 19.86
N SER A 150 -21.95 8.25 20.01
CA SER A 150 -21.42 9.11 18.95
C SER A 150 -20.61 8.30 17.94
N TRP A 151 -20.68 8.67 16.67
CA TRP A 151 -19.83 8.09 15.62
C TRP A 151 -18.57 8.92 15.43
N ARG A 152 -17.41 8.26 15.40
CA ARG A 152 -16.09 8.88 15.32
C ARG A 152 -15.23 8.11 14.32
N ALA A 153 -14.38 8.80 13.56
CA ALA A 153 -13.57 8.16 12.54
C ALA A 153 -12.58 7.15 13.13
N VAL A 154 -12.44 6.02 12.45
CA VAL A 154 -11.42 4.99 12.76
C VAL A 154 -10.03 5.50 12.39
N CYS A 155 -9.91 6.19 11.25
CA CYS A 155 -8.64 6.68 10.73
C CYS A 155 -8.62 8.21 10.72
N GLN A 156 -7.53 8.78 11.22
CA GLN A 156 -7.22 10.20 11.08
C GLN A 156 -5.79 10.40 10.59
N ASP A 157 -5.58 11.51 9.88
CA ASP A 157 -4.27 11.94 9.42
C ASP A 157 -3.41 12.51 10.56
N ALA A 158 -2.22 13.02 10.22
CA ALA A 158 -1.30 13.59 11.20
C ALA A 158 -1.81 14.85 11.90
N ASN A 159 -2.80 15.54 11.32
CA ASN A 159 -3.43 16.74 11.87
C ASN A 159 -4.72 16.41 12.65
N GLY A 160 -5.09 15.13 12.74
CA GLY A 160 -6.34 14.69 13.38
C GLY A 160 -7.57 14.84 12.48
N ALA A 161 -7.41 15.10 11.19
CA ALA A 161 -8.52 15.12 10.24
C ALA A 161 -8.88 13.70 9.80
N ASP A 162 -10.17 13.42 9.66
CA ASP A 162 -10.65 12.11 9.23
C ASP A 162 -10.08 11.71 7.86
N THR A 163 -9.56 10.49 7.76
CA THR A 163 -9.00 9.95 6.53
C THR A 163 -9.59 8.58 6.20
N SER A 164 -9.34 8.12 4.97
CA SER A 164 -9.80 6.82 4.50
C SER A 164 -8.92 5.68 5.01
N ALA A 165 -9.37 4.45 4.76
CA ALA A 165 -8.63 3.22 4.94
C ALA A 165 -8.82 2.31 3.72
N ILE A 166 -7.87 1.43 3.46
CA ILE A 166 -8.01 0.35 2.49
C ILE A 166 -8.31 -0.95 3.24
N ALA A 167 -9.34 -1.69 2.83
CA ALA A 167 -9.61 -2.99 3.43
C ALA A 167 -8.60 -4.03 2.89
N VAL A 168 -7.90 -4.74 3.79
CA VAL A 168 -6.95 -5.80 3.46
C VAL A 168 -7.31 -7.09 4.21
N ALA A 169 -7.35 -8.22 3.51
CA ALA A 169 -7.73 -9.51 4.09
C ALA A 169 -6.78 -9.92 5.23
N GLY A 170 -7.26 -10.68 6.21
CA GLY A 170 -6.48 -11.13 7.36
C GLY A 170 -6.26 -10.05 8.43
N ARG A 171 -5.46 -10.41 9.45
CA ARG A 171 -5.12 -9.57 10.61
C ARG A 171 -3.64 -9.20 10.61
N TRP A 172 -3.21 -8.42 11.59
CA TRP A 172 -1.81 -8.06 11.80
C TRP A 172 -1.46 -8.21 13.28
N ASP A 173 -0.23 -8.63 13.56
CA ASP A 173 0.32 -8.60 14.90
C ASP A 173 0.82 -7.18 15.21
N TYR A 174 0.25 -6.55 16.25
CA TYR A 174 0.60 -5.18 16.63
C TYR A 174 1.66 -5.12 17.74
N ARG A 175 2.16 -6.26 18.23
CA ARG A 175 3.18 -6.31 19.26
C ARG A 175 4.53 -5.82 18.71
N GLN A 176 5.35 -5.27 19.60
CA GLN A 176 6.70 -4.80 19.31
C GLN A 176 7.69 -5.54 20.21
N GLY A 177 8.94 -5.73 19.74
CA GLY A 177 9.95 -6.48 20.48
C GLY A 177 9.63 -7.97 20.63
N VAL A 178 8.83 -8.55 19.71
CA VAL A 178 8.52 -9.99 19.67
C VAL A 178 9.18 -10.59 18.41
N PRO A 179 10.42 -11.12 18.52
CA PRO A 179 11.17 -11.61 17.37
C PRO A 179 10.40 -12.65 16.56
N GLY A 180 10.29 -12.43 15.25
CA GLY A 180 9.66 -13.36 14.30
C GLY A 180 8.14 -13.51 14.45
N GLU A 181 7.47 -12.61 15.19
CA GLU A 181 6.00 -12.59 15.27
C GLU A 181 5.44 -11.16 15.24
N GLY A 182 5.99 -10.24 16.05
CA GLY A 182 5.47 -8.89 16.17
C GLY A 182 5.52 -8.20 14.81
N GLY A 183 4.46 -7.50 14.40
CA GLY A 183 4.35 -6.86 13.08
C GLY A 183 4.00 -7.79 11.91
N ASP A 184 3.78 -9.10 12.13
CA ASP A 184 3.45 -10.02 11.03
C ASP A 184 2.03 -9.89 10.53
N LYS A 185 1.88 -10.10 9.22
CA LYS A 185 0.60 -10.43 8.63
C LYS A 185 0.13 -11.79 9.12
N ILE A 186 -1.10 -11.85 9.65
CA ILE A 186 -1.75 -13.10 10.04
C ILE A 186 -2.87 -13.40 9.05
N GLU A 187 -2.73 -14.51 8.32
CA GLU A 187 -3.78 -15.01 7.45
C GLU A 187 -5.00 -15.42 8.26
N ASP A 188 -6.15 -14.82 7.94
CA ASP A 188 -7.42 -15.11 8.59
C ASP A 188 -8.56 -14.94 7.60
N ALA A 189 -9.19 -16.05 7.22
CA ALA A 189 -10.31 -16.03 6.27
C ALA A 189 -11.61 -15.44 6.86
N SER A 190 -11.70 -15.30 8.18
CA SER A 190 -12.87 -14.78 8.89
C SER A 190 -12.80 -13.28 9.18
N ALA A 191 -11.62 -12.67 9.02
CA ALA A 191 -11.36 -11.29 9.39
C ALA A 191 -10.57 -10.52 8.33
N PHE A 192 -10.63 -9.21 8.44
CA PHE A 192 -9.84 -8.27 7.66
C PHE A 192 -9.38 -7.09 8.52
N THR A 193 -8.53 -6.25 7.95
CA THR A 193 -8.00 -5.05 8.57
C THR A 193 -8.37 -3.83 7.73
N PHE A 194 -8.86 -2.77 8.36
CA PHE A 194 -8.92 -1.45 7.70
C PHE A 194 -7.54 -0.79 7.84
N ALA A 195 -6.79 -0.75 6.74
CA ALA A 195 -5.47 -0.16 6.64
C ALA A 195 -5.57 1.37 6.52
N CYS A 196 -5.36 2.13 7.59
CA CYS A 196 -5.49 3.59 7.54
C CYS A 196 -4.50 4.24 6.56
N GLU A 197 -4.99 5.20 5.77
CA GLU A 197 -4.16 5.96 4.85
C GLU A 197 -2.99 6.66 5.56
N GLY A 198 -1.82 6.64 4.93
CA GLY A 198 -0.57 7.17 5.50
C GLY A 198 0.15 6.23 6.48
N ALA A 199 -0.46 5.12 6.92
CA ALA A 199 0.21 4.08 7.71
C ALA A 199 0.93 3.06 6.83
N ALA A 200 1.78 2.22 7.43
CA ALA A 200 2.65 1.30 6.69
C ALA A 200 1.88 0.35 5.75
N ILE A 201 0.80 -0.29 6.25
CA ILE A 201 0.02 -1.27 5.46
C ILE A 201 -0.56 -0.63 4.20
N ALA A 202 -1.22 0.53 4.32
CA ALA A 202 -1.83 1.23 3.18
C ALA A 202 -0.77 1.77 2.22
N LYS A 203 0.29 2.39 2.77
CA LYS A 203 1.39 2.95 1.98
C LYS A 203 2.06 1.91 1.09
N CYS A 204 2.28 0.70 1.61
CA CYS A 204 2.89 -0.37 0.82
C CYS A 204 2.00 -0.85 -0.34
N MET A 205 0.67 -0.72 -0.24
CA MET A 205 -0.22 -0.95 -1.38
C MET A 205 -0.13 0.16 -2.42
N HIS A 206 0.03 1.42 -2.00
CA HIS A 206 0.29 2.56 -2.90
C HIS A 206 1.66 2.50 -3.57
N PHE A 207 2.66 1.90 -2.91
CA PHE A 207 3.93 1.52 -3.57
C PHE A 207 3.75 0.38 -4.57
N GLY A 208 2.55 -0.14 -4.78
CA GLY A 208 2.25 -1.19 -5.76
C GLY A 208 2.35 -2.61 -5.21
N TYR A 209 2.80 -2.83 -3.97
CA TYR A 209 2.86 -4.15 -3.32
C TYR A 209 1.47 -4.57 -2.82
N LYS A 210 0.52 -4.73 -3.73
CA LYS A 210 -0.84 -5.15 -3.40
C LYS A 210 -0.81 -6.66 -3.10
N PRO A 211 -1.17 -7.13 -1.89
CA PRO A 211 -0.89 -8.50 -1.46
C PRO A 211 -1.67 -9.58 -2.23
N TRP A 212 -2.72 -9.20 -2.96
CA TRP A 212 -3.49 -10.08 -3.86
C TRP A 212 -2.97 -10.09 -5.30
N ALA A 213 -1.97 -9.27 -5.62
CA ALA A 213 -1.40 -9.15 -6.96
C ALA A 213 -0.17 -10.06 -7.14
N THR A 214 0.26 -10.17 -8.39
CA THR A 214 1.41 -10.96 -8.82
C THR A 214 2.40 -10.03 -9.53
N GLY A 215 3.69 -10.15 -9.20
CA GLY A 215 4.77 -9.39 -9.83
C GLY A 215 5.02 -9.82 -11.28
N ALA A 216 5.91 -9.09 -11.97
CA ALA A 216 6.27 -9.39 -13.35
C ALA A 216 6.98 -10.75 -13.50
N ASP A 217 7.58 -11.23 -12.41
CA ASP A 217 8.23 -12.54 -12.27
C ASP A 217 7.24 -13.70 -12.00
N GLY A 218 5.93 -13.41 -11.90
CA GLY A 218 4.90 -14.39 -11.61
C GLY A 218 4.78 -14.77 -10.13
N GLN A 219 5.51 -14.12 -9.22
CA GLN A 219 5.44 -14.38 -7.79
C GLN A 219 4.37 -13.53 -7.11
N SER A 220 3.79 -14.05 -6.02
CA SER A 220 2.86 -13.28 -5.20
C SER A 220 3.55 -12.05 -4.59
N LEU A 221 2.87 -10.90 -4.62
CA LEU A 221 3.35 -9.68 -3.95
C LEU A 221 3.03 -9.65 -2.45
N ALA A 222 2.40 -10.67 -1.87
CA ALA A 222 2.14 -10.74 -0.44
C ALA A 222 3.42 -10.64 0.41
N GLY A 223 4.49 -11.34 0.02
CA GLY A 223 5.79 -11.25 0.70
C GLY A 223 6.46 -9.88 0.55
N HIS A 224 6.29 -9.24 -0.61
CA HIS A 224 6.77 -7.88 -0.84
C HIS A 224 5.98 -6.85 -0.01
N HIS A 225 4.67 -7.05 0.16
CA HIS A 225 3.84 -6.22 1.02
C HIS A 225 4.32 -6.30 2.47
N GLN A 226 4.53 -7.51 3.00
CA GLN A 226 5.09 -7.71 4.35
C GLN A 226 6.46 -7.04 4.48
N ALA A 227 7.41 -7.33 3.57
CA ALA A 227 8.75 -6.73 3.58
C ALA A 227 8.70 -5.21 3.51
N CYS A 228 7.80 -4.64 2.70
CA CYS A 228 7.61 -3.19 2.62
C CYS A 228 7.11 -2.63 3.94
N THR A 229 6.16 -3.29 4.63
CA THR A 229 5.67 -2.79 5.92
C THR A 229 6.77 -2.78 6.99
N ARG A 230 7.67 -3.78 6.98
CA ARG A 230 8.88 -3.81 7.81
C ARG A 230 9.81 -2.66 7.45
N MET A 231 10.12 -2.52 6.15
CA MET A 231 10.99 -1.49 5.60
C MET A 231 10.49 -0.08 5.94
N VAL A 232 9.24 0.27 5.64
CA VAL A 232 8.68 1.61 5.91
C VAL A 232 8.75 2.00 7.39
N ARG A 233 8.70 1.02 8.29
CA ARG A 233 8.79 1.20 9.74
C ARG A 233 10.24 1.17 10.25
N ALA A 234 11.19 0.85 9.38
CA ALA A 234 12.56 0.52 9.73
C ALA A 234 12.61 -0.55 10.83
N ASP A 235 11.82 -1.60 10.68
CA ASP A 235 11.75 -2.76 11.58
C ASP A 235 12.90 -3.71 11.28
N PHE A 236 14.13 -3.23 11.53
CA PHE A 236 15.35 -3.93 11.18
C PHE A 236 15.44 -5.30 11.85
N CYS A 237 14.94 -5.41 13.08
CA CYS A 237 15.06 -6.63 13.88
C CYS A 237 13.97 -7.67 13.57
N GLY A 238 12.92 -7.31 12.81
CA GLY A 238 11.85 -8.26 12.50
C GLY A 238 10.97 -8.61 13.68
N ASP A 239 10.87 -7.71 14.66
CA ASP A 239 10.21 -7.97 15.94
C ASP A 239 9.00 -7.07 16.19
N GLY A 240 8.64 -6.25 15.18
CA GLY A 240 7.53 -5.32 15.25
C GLY A 240 7.93 -3.96 15.81
N GLU A 241 9.16 -3.74 16.28
CA GLU A 241 9.63 -2.43 16.72
C GLU A 241 9.89 -1.52 15.52
N SER A 242 9.59 -0.22 15.67
CA SER A 242 9.84 0.76 14.59
C SER A 242 11.04 1.61 14.96
N HIS A 243 12.11 1.55 14.18
CA HIS A 243 13.27 2.41 14.42
C HIS A 243 13.23 3.75 13.69
N THR A 244 12.23 4.01 12.84
CA THR A 244 12.11 5.30 12.14
C THR A 244 11.19 6.30 12.85
N THR A 245 11.15 7.52 12.32
CA THR A 245 10.20 8.57 12.70
C THR A 245 9.46 9.09 11.47
N ASP A 246 8.27 9.63 11.70
CA ASP A 246 7.41 10.13 10.64
C ASP A 246 8.09 11.30 9.91
N GLY A 247 8.20 11.18 8.57
CA GLY A 247 8.79 12.19 7.70
C GLY A 247 10.20 11.87 7.17
N GLN A 248 10.79 10.74 7.54
CA GLN A 248 12.03 10.27 6.91
C GLN A 248 11.81 9.89 5.45
N TRP A 249 12.82 10.11 4.62
CA TRP A 249 12.83 9.72 3.21
C TRP A 249 13.37 8.29 3.05
N VAL A 250 12.90 7.59 2.04
CA VAL A 250 13.42 6.28 1.63
C VAL A 250 13.26 6.13 0.12
N ASN A 251 14.31 5.69 -0.55
CA ASN A 251 14.25 5.15 -1.91
C ASN A 251 14.21 3.62 -1.78
N LEU A 252 13.46 2.95 -2.64
CA LEU A 252 13.32 1.49 -2.60
C LEU A 252 13.23 0.91 -4.01
N TYR A 253 13.70 -0.31 -4.16
CA TYR A 253 13.63 -1.02 -5.43
C TYR A 253 13.61 -2.54 -5.24
N ASP A 254 13.13 -3.24 -6.26
CA ASP A 254 12.92 -4.69 -6.23
C ASP A 254 13.17 -5.35 -7.59
N ALA A 255 13.26 -6.69 -7.59
CA ALA A 255 13.35 -7.50 -8.81
C ALA A 255 12.00 -7.96 -9.36
N ALA A 256 10.88 -7.72 -8.64
CA ALA A 256 9.53 -8.05 -9.08
C ALA A 256 8.98 -7.02 -10.11
N GLY A 257 9.71 -5.94 -10.34
CA GLY A 257 9.39 -4.89 -11.33
C GLY A 257 8.33 -3.91 -10.82
N VAL A 258 8.13 -3.80 -9.51
CA VAL A 258 7.14 -2.89 -8.92
C VAL A 258 7.75 -1.50 -8.71
N GLN A 259 8.90 -1.44 -8.04
CA GLN A 259 9.69 -0.24 -7.79
C GLN A 259 11.07 -0.36 -8.43
N GLY A 260 11.51 0.72 -9.07
CA GLY A 260 12.84 0.83 -9.67
C GLY A 260 13.72 1.78 -8.87
N ASP A 261 15.02 1.56 -8.93
CA ASP A 261 15.97 2.47 -8.32
C ASP A 261 16.01 3.80 -9.09
N THR A 262 15.79 4.90 -8.38
CA THR A 262 15.55 6.23 -8.97
C THR A 262 16.37 7.33 -8.33
N GLU A 263 17.07 7.04 -7.24
CA GLU A 263 17.88 8.00 -6.50
C GLU A 263 19.31 7.46 -6.41
N SER A 264 20.29 8.34 -6.28
CA SER A 264 21.67 7.94 -5.99
C SER A 264 21.92 8.13 -4.50
N TRP A 265 21.25 7.35 -3.66
CA TRP A 265 21.29 7.46 -2.20
C TRP A 265 22.19 6.38 -1.57
N SER A 266 22.41 6.46 -0.26
CA SER A 266 23.18 5.45 0.46
C SER A 266 22.32 4.24 0.74
N LEU A 267 22.87 3.05 0.48
CA LEU A 267 22.27 1.79 0.91
C LEU A 267 21.93 1.82 2.41
N GLU A 268 20.66 1.59 2.72
CA GLU A 268 20.19 1.42 4.08
C GLU A 268 20.17 -0.07 4.45
N GLY A 269 19.56 -0.92 3.62
CA GLY A 269 19.46 -2.35 3.91
C GLY A 269 18.66 -3.16 2.91
N GLU A 270 18.70 -4.47 3.10
CA GLU A 270 17.91 -5.44 2.35
C GLU A 270 16.81 -6.02 3.22
N TRP A 271 15.63 -6.28 2.66
CA TRP A 271 14.42 -6.63 3.41
C TRP A 271 13.76 -7.89 2.87
N ASN A 272 13.25 -8.71 3.78
CA ASN A 272 12.30 -9.78 3.49
C ASN A 272 11.12 -9.73 4.47
N GLU A 273 10.29 -10.76 4.43
CA GLU A 273 9.10 -10.90 5.28
C GLU A 273 9.42 -10.83 6.78
N ASP A 274 10.62 -11.27 7.17
CA ASP A 274 11.09 -11.41 8.54
C ASP A 274 11.82 -10.17 9.06
N GLY A 275 11.95 -9.09 8.28
CA GLY A 275 12.70 -7.88 8.66
C GLY A 275 13.88 -7.59 7.74
N ALA A 276 14.91 -6.92 8.26
CA ALA A 276 16.12 -6.69 7.49
C ALA A 276 16.94 -7.98 7.40
N ARG A 277 17.53 -8.26 6.25
CA ARG A 277 18.54 -9.33 6.05
C ARG A 277 19.96 -8.83 6.28
N CYS A 278 20.16 -7.54 6.05
CA CYS A 278 21.34 -6.75 6.37
C CYS A 278 20.93 -5.28 6.42
N PHE A 279 21.66 -4.45 7.16
CA PHE A 279 21.52 -3.01 7.13
C PHE A 279 22.86 -2.36 7.46
N THR A 280 23.08 -1.13 7.00
CA THR A 280 24.35 -0.43 7.11
C THR A 280 24.39 0.44 8.37
N SER A 281 25.49 1.18 8.58
CA SER A 281 25.54 2.23 9.62
C SER A 281 24.80 3.51 9.21
N GLU A 282 24.46 3.66 7.93
CA GLU A 282 23.72 4.81 7.39
C GLU A 282 22.25 4.42 7.28
N THR A 283 21.48 4.69 8.33
CA THR A 283 20.05 4.34 8.40
C THR A 283 19.22 5.54 8.82
N ARG A 284 17.93 5.51 8.52
CA ARG A 284 16.96 6.50 9.02
C ARG A 284 16.52 6.23 10.47
N ALA A 285 17.24 5.37 11.20
CA ALA A 285 16.93 5.07 12.59
C ALA A 285 17.12 6.33 13.45
N HIS A 286 16.21 6.60 14.38
CA HIS A 286 16.33 7.77 15.26
C HIS A 286 17.29 7.53 16.46
N THR A 287 17.70 6.28 16.66
CA THR A 287 18.67 5.84 17.66
C THR A 287 19.46 4.65 17.11
N ALA A 288 20.61 4.34 17.71
CA ALA A 288 21.35 3.13 17.39
C ALA A 288 20.47 1.87 17.53
N VAL A 289 20.50 1.02 16.51
CA VAL A 289 19.71 -0.21 16.42
C VAL A 289 20.56 -1.38 16.90
N SER A 290 20.00 -2.22 17.76
CA SER A 290 20.63 -3.45 18.24
C SER A 290 19.61 -4.58 18.16
N CYS A 291 19.86 -5.55 17.30
CA CYS A 291 19.02 -6.72 17.12
C CYS A 291 19.72 -7.97 17.70
N PRO A 292 19.36 -8.44 18.91
CA PRO A 292 19.98 -9.62 19.50
C PRO A 292 19.80 -10.87 18.62
N GLY A 293 20.90 -11.58 18.34
CA GLY A 293 20.86 -12.79 17.50
C GLY A 293 20.78 -12.53 15.99
N PHE A 294 20.74 -11.26 15.57
CA PHE A 294 20.75 -10.90 14.17
C PHE A 294 22.08 -11.29 13.50
N THR A 295 21.98 -11.96 12.35
CA THR A 295 23.12 -12.32 11.52
C THR A 295 22.91 -11.72 10.15
N ALA A 296 23.63 -10.64 9.85
CA ALA A 296 23.57 -10.00 8.55
C ALA A 296 24.12 -10.93 7.46
N ILE A 297 23.46 -10.95 6.29
CA ILE A 297 24.04 -11.52 5.08
C ILE A 297 25.27 -10.68 4.65
N PRO A 298 26.30 -11.29 4.03
CA PRO A 298 27.44 -10.55 3.49
C PRO A 298 27.01 -9.67 2.31
N ASP A 299 27.89 -8.74 1.90
CA ASP A 299 27.74 -7.95 0.66
C ASP A 299 26.37 -7.27 0.51
N CYS A 300 25.93 -6.60 1.58
CA CYS A 300 24.64 -5.90 1.62
C CYS A 300 24.46 -4.96 0.42
N GLY A 301 23.29 -5.03 -0.21
CA GLY A 301 22.94 -4.30 -1.43
C GLY A 301 23.20 -5.06 -2.72
N ASP A 302 23.79 -6.27 -2.68
CA ASP A 302 23.99 -7.08 -3.87
C ASP A 302 22.64 -7.57 -4.43
N THR A 303 22.27 -7.05 -5.60
CA THR A 303 21.02 -7.40 -6.30
C THR A 303 20.86 -8.89 -6.63
N THR A 304 21.94 -9.68 -6.61
CA THR A 304 21.83 -11.14 -6.73
C THR A 304 21.07 -11.77 -5.56
N HIS A 305 21.00 -11.10 -4.41
CA HIS A 305 20.25 -11.56 -3.24
C HIS A 305 18.73 -11.60 -3.44
N PHE A 306 18.19 -10.93 -4.46
CA PHE A 306 16.78 -11.11 -4.85
C PHE A 306 16.48 -12.58 -5.22
N GLN A 307 17.46 -13.32 -5.72
CA GLN A 307 17.32 -14.75 -6.04
C GLN A 307 17.41 -15.65 -4.79
N SER A 308 17.87 -15.11 -3.65
CA SER A 308 18.13 -15.84 -2.41
C SER A 308 17.27 -15.39 -1.23
N GLY A 309 16.20 -14.63 -1.49
CA GLY A 309 15.18 -14.28 -0.50
C GLY A 309 15.03 -12.80 -0.18
N THR A 310 15.85 -11.90 -0.74
CA THR A 310 15.61 -10.46 -0.61
C THR A 310 14.39 -10.09 -1.44
N ARG A 311 13.49 -9.31 -0.86
CA ARG A 311 12.30 -8.77 -1.54
C ARG A 311 12.55 -7.36 -2.02
N LEU A 312 13.13 -6.53 -1.15
CA LEU A 312 13.32 -5.10 -1.37
C LEU A 312 14.72 -4.71 -0.93
N ILE A 313 15.28 -3.72 -1.62
CA ILE A 313 16.45 -2.98 -1.14
C ILE A 313 15.99 -1.54 -0.88
N SER A 314 16.45 -0.97 0.23
CA SER A 314 16.15 0.42 0.58
C SER A 314 17.42 1.25 0.69
N GLU A 315 17.26 2.53 0.42
CA GLU A 315 18.29 3.54 0.51
C GLU A 315 17.76 4.79 1.22
N THR A 316 18.67 5.53 1.84
CA THR A 316 18.39 6.76 2.58
C THR A 316 19.30 7.89 2.09
N PRO A 317 18.86 9.17 2.13
CA PRO A 317 19.72 10.28 1.73
C PRO A 317 21.05 10.29 2.50
N TYR A 318 22.12 10.71 1.82
CA TYR A 318 23.44 10.86 2.43
C TYR A 318 23.40 11.73 3.70
N GLY A 319 24.11 11.31 4.74
CA GLY A 319 24.35 12.14 5.92
C GLY A 319 23.16 12.28 6.87
N VAL A 320 22.10 11.48 6.70
CA VAL A 320 21.08 11.29 7.76
C VAL A 320 21.67 10.35 8.81
N THR A 321 22.72 10.78 9.51
CA THR A 321 23.13 10.11 10.74
C THR A 321 22.09 10.42 11.80
N GLY A 322 21.30 9.43 12.20
CA GLY A 322 20.44 9.49 13.39
C GLY A 322 21.25 9.47 14.69
N LEU A 323 22.10 10.47 14.88
CA LEU A 323 22.74 10.81 16.15
C LEU A 323 22.20 12.14 16.68
#